data_AF-A0A845A8T5-F1
#
_entry.id   AF-A0A845A8T5-F1
#
_cell.length_a   1.000
_cell.length_b   1.000
_cell.length_c   1.000
_cell.angle_alpha   90.00
_cell.angle_beta   90.00
_cell.angle_gamma   90.00
#
_symmetry.space_group_name_H-M   'P 1'
#
loop_
_entity.id
_entity.type
_entity.pdbx_description
1 polymer ?
#
loop_
_entity_poly.entity_id
_entity_poly.type
_entity_poly.pdbx_seq_one_letter_code
_entity_poly.pdbx_strand_id
1 'polypeptide(L)'
;MKTHHLQLHELHPSSQVRAVSVDCGIFPDGRLMLRYRIDRANCVILPEDKSKGRADNLWKTTCCELFLLHNDRSYREFNFSPSGKWAAYRFDGYRTGQSEFEPIDWPEIDCMPVDDNAIITIMLSGAELAGVKSIGLSMVIEEEGGHISYWALTHPKNTPDFHDAACFALPLGAAISP
;
A
#
# COMPACT_ATOMS: atom_id res chain seq x y z
N MET A 1 -15.61 -5.03 -7.21
CA MET A 1 -14.21 -4.90 -6.74
C MET A 1 -13.34 -5.05 -7.95
N LYS A 2 -12.29 -4.24 -8.06
CA LYS A 2 -11.44 -4.22 -9.23
C LYS A 2 -10.01 -4.60 -8.86
N THR A 3 -9.41 -5.48 -9.66
CA THR A 3 -8.03 -5.92 -9.48
C THR A 3 -7.09 -5.01 -10.25
N HIS A 4 -6.01 -4.60 -9.59
CA HIS A 4 -4.93 -3.79 -10.15
C HIS A 4 -3.60 -4.54 -9.97
N HIS A 5 -2.80 -4.63 -11.02
CA HIS A 5 -1.48 -5.27 -10.96
C HIS A 5 -0.41 -4.21 -10.68
N LEU A 6 0.49 -4.50 -9.74
CA LEU A 6 1.64 -3.66 -9.48
C LEU A 6 2.81 -4.10 -10.36
N GLN A 7 3.59 -3.12 -10.81
CA GLN A 7 4.80 -3.28 -11.58
C GLN A 7 5.99 -3.40 -10.63
N LEU A 8 6.84 -4.39 -10.86
CA LEU A 8 8.14 -4.51 -10.22
C LEU A 8 9.06 -3.38 -10.71
N HIS A 9 9.77 -2.74 -9.80
CA HIS A 9 10.77 -1.74 -10.16
C HIS A 9 11.97 -2.40 -10.85
N GLU A 10 12.34 -1.92 -12.04
CA GLU A 10 13.34 -2.55 -12.92
C GLU A 10 14.72 -2.74 -12.26
N LEU A 11 15.21 -1.73 -11.53
CA LEU A 11 16.52 -1.78 -10.88
C LEU A 11 16.53 -2.49 -9.52
N HIS A 12 15.37 -2.97 -9.06
CA HIS A 12 15.22 -3.68 -7.79
C HIS A 12 14.39 -4.95 -8.02
N PRO A 13 14.91 -5.89 -8.83
CA PRO A 13 14.18 -7.10 -9.17
C PRO A 13 13.87 -7.91 -7.92
N SER A 14 12.77 -8.66 -7.88
CA SER A 14 12.48 -9.63 -6.82
C SER A 14 13.35 -10.89 -6.96
N SER A 15 13.45 -11.65 -5.87
CA SER A 15 14.15 -12.93 -5.83
C SER A 15 13.25 -14.08 -6.31
N GLN A 16 12.11 -14.30 -5.63
CA GLN A 16 11.13 -15.33 -5.99
C GLN A 16 9.73 -14.77 -6.23
N VAL A 17 9.35 -13.66 -5.59
CA VAL A 17 8.03 -13.04 -5.80
C VAL A 17 7.83 -12.75 -7.28
N ARG A 18 6.73 -13.25 -7.85
CA ARG A 18 6.48 -13.14 -9.31
C ARG A 18 5.50 -12.05 -9.68
N ALA A 19 4.51 -11.81 -8.84
CA ALA A 19 3.46 -10.85 -9.11
C ALA A 19 2.87 -10.32 -7.81
N VAL A 20 2.45 -9.06 -7.87
CA VAL A 20 1.66 -8.43 -6.82
C VAL A 20 0.41 -7.83 -7.45
N SER A 21 -0.74 -8.11 -6.86
CA SER A 21 -2.03 -7.53 -7.28
C SER A 21 -2.80 -7.00 -6.08
N VAL A 22 -3.60 -5.97 -6.30
CA VAL A 22 -4.43 -5.32 -5.29
C VAL A 22 -5.88 -5.32 -5.76
N ASP A 23 -6.76 -6.00 -5.03
CA ASP A 23 -8.21 -5.79 -5.19
C ASP A 23 -8.61 -4.56 -4.40
N CYS A 24 -9.29 -3.62 -5.05
CA CYS A 24 -9.81 -2.39 -4.45
C CYS A 24 -11.34 -2.34 -4.58
N GLY A 25 -12.02 -1.91 -3.52
CA GLY A 25 -13.47 -1.69 -3.59
C GLY A 25 -14.06 -1.14 -2.30
N ILE A 26 -15.27 -0.59 -2.43
CA ILE A 26 -16.09 -0.13 -1.32
C ILE A 26 -17.14 -1.20 -1.00
N PHE A 27 -17.21 -1.62 0.27
CA PHE A 27 -18.26 -2.51 0.74
C PHE A 27 -19.57 -1.77 0.99
N PRO A 28 -20.71 -2.49 1.06
CA PRO A 28 -22.01 -1.88 1.35
C PRO A 28 -22.08 -1.13 2.68
N ASP A 29 -21.22 -1.47 3.64
CA ASP A 29 -21.08 -0.79 4.93
C ASP A 29 -20.28 0.53 4.85
N GLY A 30 -19.83 0.91 3.66
CA GLY A 30 -19.08 2.14 3.40
C GLY A 30 -17.57 2.04 3.67
N ARG A 31 -17.04 0.87 4.01
CA ARG A 31 -15.60 0.68 4.20
C ARG A 31 -14.88 0.45 2.88
N LEU A 32 -13.68 1.02 2.77
CA LEU A 32 -12.72 0.72 1.72
C LEU A 32 -12.00 -0.58 2.10
N MET A 33 -11.98 -1.54 1.18
CA MET A 33 -11.11 -2.70 1.25
C MET A 33 -10.00 -2.60 0.22
N LEU A 34 -8.78 -2.87 0.68
CA LEU A 34 -7.64 -3.19 -0.17
C LEU A 34 -7.20 -4.61 0.15
N ARG A 35 -7.03 -5.45 -0.87
CA ARG A 35 -6.50 -6.81 -0.70
C ARG A 35 -5.29 -7.00 -1.58
N TYR A 36 -4.11 -6.94 -0.96
CA TYR A 36 -2.84 -7.24 -1.59
C TYR A 36 -2.66 -8.76 -1.65
N ARG A 37 -2.27 -9.27 -2.82
CA ARG A 37 -1.92 -10.66 -3.06
C ARG A 37 -0.50 -10.72 -3.59
N ILE A 38 0.33 -11.53 -2.97
CA ILE A 38 1.73 -11.76 -3.34
C ILE A 38 1.85 -13.19 -3.86
N ASP A 39 2.22 -13.35 -5.12
CA ASP A 39 2.53 -14.66 -5.73
C ASP A 39 3.97 -15.08 -5.40
N ARG A 40 4.15 -16.34 -5.00
CA ARG A 40 5.42 -16.91 -4.52
C ARG A 40 5.98 -16.22 -3.26
N ALA A 41 5.15 -16.13 -2.23
CA ALA A 41 5.47 -15.45 -0.97
C ALA A 41 6.28 -16.29 0.04
N ASN A 42 6.75 -17.50 -0.30
CA ASN A 42 7.39 -18.41 0.65
C ASN A 42 8.65 -17.85 1.32
N CYS A 43 9.42 -17.01 0.60
CA CYS A 43 10.61 -16.36 1.14
C CYS A 43 10.33 -14.91 1.57
N VAL A 44 9.08 -14.45 1.60
CA VAL A 44 8.73 -13.10 2.04
C VAL A 44 8.84 -13.03 3.55
N ILE A 45 9.57 -12.02 4.04
CA ILE A 45 9.68 -11.73 5.46
C ILE A 45 8.35 -11.13 5.92
N LEU A 46 7.59 -11.93 6.67
CA LEU A 46 6.40 -11.49 7.36
C LEU A 46 6.74 -11.31 8.85
N PRO A 47 6.33 -10.20 9.49
CA PRO A 47 6.66 -9.96 10.89
C PRO A 47 6.07 -11.03 11.80
N GLU A 48 6.93 -11.56 12.68
CA GLU A 48 6.56 -12.50 13.76
C GLU A 48 5.71 -11.82 14.84
N ASP A 49 6.04 -10.56 15.15
CA ASP A 49 5.28 -9.71 16.05
C ASP A 49 3.94 -9.33 15.42
N LYS A 50 2.83 -9.78 16.01
CA LYS A 50 1.46 -9.47 15.61
C LYS A 50 0.82 -8.36 16.45
N SER A 51 1.63 -7.55 17.12
CA SER A 51 1.11 -6.36 17.81
C SER A 51 0.50 -5.38 16.82
N LYS A 52 -0.64 -4.81 17.23
CA LYS A 52 -1.41 -3.85 16.45
C LYS A 52 -1.15 -2.44 16.96
N GLY A 53 -1.28 -1.46 16.08
CA GLY A 53 -1.22 -0.03 16.43
C GLY A 53 -0.23 0.77 15.60
N ARG A 54 -0.08 2.04 15.95
CA ARG A 54 0.78 2.98 15.22
C ARG A 54 2.26 2.62 15.38
N ALA A 55 3.03 2.63 14.30
CA ALA A 55 4.48 2.52 14.32
C ALA A 55 5.13 3.14 13.08
N ASP A 56 6.29 3.76 13.23
CA ASP A 56 7.04 4.37 12.12
C ASP A 56 7.98 3.39 11.43
N ASN A 57 8.55 3.83 10.29
CA ASN A 57 9.58 3.10 9.52
C ASN A 57 9.12 1.72 8.99
N LEU A 58 7.82 1.51 8.82
CA LEU A 58 7.27 0.26 8.30
C LEU A 58 7.79 -0.07 6.88
N TRP A 59 8.06 0.96 6.09
CA TRP A 59 8.61 0.88 4.72
C TRP A 59 10.02 0.28 4.61
N LYS A 60 10.71 0.03 5.72
CA LYS A 60 12.04 -0.61 5.72
C LYS A 60 12.00 -2.12 5.46
N THR A 61 10.81 -2.72 5.51
CA THR A 61 10.57 -4.16 5.31
C THR A 61 9.24 -4.34 4.57
N THR A 62 8.69 -5.56 4.55
CA THR A 62 7.42 -5.88 3.90
C THR A 62 6.27 -5.03 4.45
N CYS A 63 5.74 -4.12 3.63
CA CYS A 63 4.55 -3.33 3.94
C CYS A 63 3.77 -2.96 2.67
N CYS A 64 2.46 -2.85 2.80
CA CYS A 64 1.57 -2.32 1.77
C CYS A 64 1.39 -0.81 1.98
N GLU A 65 1.21 -0.05 0.91
CA GLU A 65 1.07 1.40 1.01
C GLU A 65 -0.09 1.92 0.16
N LEU A 66 -0.80 2.93 0.70
CA LEU A 66 -1.87 3.64 0.01
C LEU A 66 -1.57 5.13 0.03
N PHE A 67 -1.61 5.73 -1.15
CA PHE A 67 -1.49 7.17 -1.31
C PHE A 67 -2.80 7.77 -1.79
N LEU A 68 -3.26 8.85 -1.16
CA LEU A 68 -4.52 9.53 -1.48
C LEU A 68 -4.23 10.98 -1.90
N LEU A 69 -4.25 11.26 -3.21
CA LEU A 69 -3.99 12.60 -3.76
C LEU A 69 -5.26 13.45 -3.75
N HIS A 70 -5.15 14.69 -3.26
CA HIS A 70 -6.21 15.68 -3.29
C HIS A 70 -6.03 16.70 -4.43
N ASN A 71 -7.08 17.49 -4.71
CA ASN A 71 -7.07 18.46 -5.80
C ASN A 71 -6.06 19.60 -5.61
N ASP A 72 -5.70 19.93 -4.37
CA ASP A 72 -4.73 20.98 -4.01
C ASP A 72 -3.27 20.51 -4.08
N ARG A 73 -3.04 19.25 -4.49
CA ARG A 73 -1.74 18.54 -4.53
C ARG A 73 -1.22 18.07 -3.18
N SER A 74 -1.95 18.32 -2.09
CA SER A 74 -1.70 17.61 -0.84
C SER A 74 -2.05 16.14 -1.01
N TYR A 75 -1.40 15.29 -0.23
CA TYR A 75 -1.75 13.88 -0.22
C TYR A 75 -1.57 13.27 1.15
N ARG A 76 -2.25 12.16 1.37
CA ARG A 76 -2.02 11.28 2.52
C ARG A 76 -1.30 10.02 2.09
N GLU A 77 -0.47 9.52 2.97
CA GLU A 77 0.22 8.24 2.86
C GLU A 77 -0.23 7.38 4.03
N PHE A 78 -0.54 6.13 3.75
CA PHE A 78 -0.75 5.10 4.75
C PHE A 78 0.20 3.95 4.48
N ASN A 79 0.87 3.48 5.53
CA ASN A 79 1.73 2.31 5.52
C ASN A 79 1.11 1.22 6.39
N PHE A 80 0.99 0.01 5.84
CA PHE A 80 0.34 -1.12 6.49
C PHE A 80 1.31 -2.30 6.57
N SER A 81 1.72 -2.67 7.78
CA SER A 81 2.55 -3.85 8.01
C SER A 81 1.68 -5.10 8.12
N PRO A 82 2.11 -6.26 7.59
CA PRO A 82 1.42 -7.54 7.79
C PRO A 82 1.34 -8.00 9.26
N SER A 83 1.95 -7.26 10.20
CA SER A 83 1.81 -7.45 11.65
C SER A 83 0.48 -6.96 12.21
N GLY A 84 -0.17 -6.02 11.54
CA GLY A 84 -1.23 -5.20 12.13
C GLY A 84 -0.79 -3.79 12.53
N LYS A 85 0.49 -3.45 12.38
CA LYS A 85 0.98 -2.09 12.57
C LYS A 85 0.68 -1.19 11.38
N TRP A 86 0.47 0.09 11.66
CA TRP A 86 0.20 1.08 10.63
C TRP A 86 0.91 2.41 10.91
N ALA A 87 1.09 3.21 9.87
CA ALA A 87 1.46 4.61 9.96
C ALA A 87 0.59 5.41 8.99
N ALA A 88 0.29 6.66 9.32
CA ALA A 88 -0.34 7.56 8.37
C ALA A 88 0.27 8.96 8.46
N TYR A 89 0.48 9.58 7.31
CA TYR A 89 1.08 10.91 7.21
C TYR A 89 0.30 11.76 6.22
N ARG A 90 0.34 13.07 6.44
CA ARG A 90 -0.14 14.08 5.49
C ARG A 90 1.06 14.84 4.95
N PHE A 91 0.97 15.21 3.68
CA PHE A 91 1.94 16.06 3.00
C PHE A 91 1.20 17.20 2.30
N ASP A 92 1.77 18.41 2.35
CA ASP A 92 1.25 19.57 1.62
C ASP A 92 1.64 19.54 0.12
N GLY A 93 2.60 18.70 -0.24
CA GLY A 93 3.12 18.52 -1.59
C GLY A 93 4.23 17.47 -1.61
N TYR A 94 4.90 17.30 -2.76
CA TYR A 94 5.93 16.27 -2.95
C TYR A 94 7.01 16.29 -1.85
N ARG A 95 6.94 15.34 -0.92
CA ARG A 95 7.86 15.20 0.24
C ARG A 95 8.02 16.49 1.07
N THR A 96 7.01 17.36 1.09
CA THR A 96 7.02 18.62 1.85
C THR A 96 5.87 18.69 2.84
N GLY A 97 6.10 19.35 3.98
CA GLY A 97 5.05 19.56 4.98
C GLY A 97 4.56 18.26 5.63
N GLN A 98 5.45 17.28 5.79
CA GLN A 98 5.10 16.01 6.41
C GLN A 98 4.64 16.25 7.85
N SER A 99 3.45 15.77 8.17
CA SER A 99 2.94 15.68 9.53
C SER A 99 2.30 14.31 9.76
N GLU A 100 2.19 13.91 11.02
CA GLU A 100 1.34 12.77 11.36
C GLU A 100 -0.11 13.04 10.95
N PHE A 101 -0.77 11.99 10.50
CA PHE A 101 -2.20 11.97 10.25
C PHE A 101 -2.82 10.89 11.14
N GLU A 102 -3.94 11.22 11.76
CA GLU A 102 -4.76 10.24 12.50
C GLU A 102 -5.94 9.83 11.62
N PRO A 103 -6.04 8.55 11.25
CA PRO A 103 -7.18 8.03 10.51
C PRO A 103 -8.50 8.17 11.28
N ILE A 104 -9.63 8.23 10.57
CA ILE A 104 -10.97 8.29 11.16
C ILE A 104 -11.21 7.10 12.10
N ASP A 105 -10.84 5.90 11.64
CA ASP A 105 -10.83 4.67 12.40
C ASP A 105 -9.48 3.99 12.17
N TRP A 106 -8.97 3.28 13.19
CA TRP A 106 -7.73 2.53 13.03
C TRP A 106 -7.87 1.46 11.93
N PRO A 107 -6.89 1.36 11.01
CA PRO A 107 -6.92 0.34 9.98
C PRO A 107 -7.02 -1.07 10.57
N GLU A 108 -7.95 -1.89 10.06
CA GLU A 108 -7.94 -3.32 10.34
C GLU A 108 -7.07 -4.00 9.29
N ILE A 109 -6.01 -4.67 9.73
CA ILE A 109 -5.06 -5.34 8.84
C ILE A 109 -4.98 -6.80 9.26
N ASP A 110 -5.23 -7.68 8.29
CA ASP A 110 -5.09 -9.13 8.44
C ASP A 110 -4.15 -9.67 7.38
N CYS A 111 -3.31 -10.64 7.75
CA CYS A 111 -2.35 -11.27 6.85
C CYS A 111 -2.50 -12.79 6.95
N MET A 112 -2.80 -13.42 5.84
CA MET A 112 -3.01 -14.85 5.73
C MET A 112 -2.10 -15.43 4.63
N PRO A 113 -1.09 -16.24 5.00
CA PRO A 113 -0.41 -17.12 4.06
C PRO A 113 -1.40 -18.15 3.51
N VAL A 114 -1.37 -18.39 2.20
CA VAL A 114 -2.24 -19.36 1.50
C VAL A 114 -1.42 -20.09 0.44
N ASP A 115 -1.14 -21.37 0.68
CA ASP A 115 -0.24 -22.17 -0.15
C ASP A 115 1.13 -21.48 -0.32
N ASP A 116 1.50 -21.13 -1.56
CA ASP A 116 2.72 -20.37 -1.88
C ASP A 116 2.47 -18.85 -2.03
N ASN A 117 1.33 -18.35 -1.57
CA ASN A 117 0.93 -16.95 -1.65
C ASN A 117 0.79 -16.33 -0.26
N ALA A 118 0.77 -15.00 -0.21
CA ALA A 118 0.33 -14.25 0.95
C ALA A 118 -0.76 -13.26 0.57
N ILE A 119 -1.79 -13.16 1.40
CA ILE A 119 -2.90 -12.22 1.23
C ILE A 119 -2.91 -11.28 2.42
N ILE A 120 -2.82 -9.98 2.16
CA ILE A 120 -2.95 -8.93 3.17
C ILE A 120 -4.23 -8.15 2.87
N THR A 121 -5.18 -8.19 3.79
CA THR A 121 -6.45 -7.47 3.69
C THR A 121 -6.43 -6.28 4.64
N ILE A 122 -6.72 -5.10 4.10
CA ILE A 122 -6.80 -3.83 4.83
C ILE A 122 -8.23 -3.31 4.72
N MET A 123 -8.83 -2.96 5.84
CA MET A 123 -10.11 -2.25 5.92
C MET A 123 -9.87 -0.84 6.48
N LEU A 124 -10.42 0.15 5.78
CA LEU A 124 -10.40 1.56 6.17
C LEU A 124 -11.81 2.15 6.10
N SER A 125 -12.05 3.23 6.83
CA SER A 125 -13.25 4.04 6.63
C SER A 125 -13.25 4.62 5.21
N GLY A 126 -14.31 4.38 4.43
CA GLY A 126 -14.42 4.96 3.08
C GLY A 126 -14.54 6.48 3.09
N ALA A 127 -14.84 7.09 4.25
CA ALA A 127 -14.79 8.54 4.44
C ALA A 127 -13.38 9.12 4.24
N GLU A 128 -12.31 8.31 4.32
CA GLU A 128 -10.95 8.71 3.95
C GLU A 128 -10.82 9.07 2.47
N LEU A 129 -11.76 8.66 1.62
CA LEU A 129 -11.76 8.99 0.19
C LEU A 129 -12.44 10.34 -0.11
N ALA A 130 -12.98 11.02 0.90
CA ALA A 130 -13.61 12.32 0.72
C ALA A 130 -12.62 13.34 0.11
N GLY A 131 -12.98 13.89 -1.04
CA GLY A 131 -12.14 14.87 -1.76
C GLY A 131 -10.87 14.29 -2.39
N VAL A 132 -10.70 12.96 -2.42
CA VAL A 132 -9.58 12.31 -3.10
C VAL A 132 -9.83 12.30 -4.61
N LYS A 133 -8.81 12.69 -5.37
CA LYS A 133 -8.80 12.74 -6.84
C LYS A 133 -8.29 11.43 -7.43
N SER A 134 -7.15 10.95 -6.96
CA SER A 134 -6.52 9.72 -7.43
C SER A 134 -5.80 9.03 -6.29
N ILE A 135 -5.55 7.74 -6.48
CA ILE A 135 -4.84 6.90 -5.52
C ILE A 135 -3.56 6.34 -6.13
N GLY A 136 -2.55 6.19 -5.27
CA GLY A 136 -1.37 5.37 -5.52
C GLY A 136 -1.46 4.10 -4.69
N LEU A 137 -1.05 2.98 -5.27
CA LEU A 137 -0.92 1.69 -4.58
C LEU A 137 0.50 1.20 -4.80
N SER A 138 1.16 0.86 -3.70
CA SER A 138 2.53 0.33 -3.71
C SER A 138 2.74 -0.68 -2.60
N MET A 139 3.86 -1.38 -2.69
CA MET A 139 4.29 -2.35 -1.73
C MET A 139 5.81 -2.43 -1.71
N VAL A 140 6.39 -2.40 -0.52
CA VAL A 140 7.77 -2.83 -0.27
C VAL A 140 7.70 -4.29 0.14
N ILE A 141 8.58 -5.12 -0.41
CA ILE A 141 8.67 -6.54 -0.05
C ILE A 141 10.12 -6.84 0.31
N GLU A 142 10.34 -7.35 1.52
CA GLU A 142 11.60 -7.96 1.91
C GLU A 142 11.48 -9.48 1.75
N GLU A 143 12.43 -10.06 1.03
CA GLU A 143 12.62 -11.49 0.89
C GLU A 143 13.85 -11.94 1.72
N GLU A 144 13.94 -13.24 2.01
CA GLU A 144 15.06 -13.84 2.74
C GLU A 144 16.43 -13.36 2.26
N GLY A 145 17.35 -13.19 3.20
CA GLY A 145 18.67 -12.62 2.92
C GLY A 145 18.69 -11.09 2.81
N GLY A 146 17.59 -10.41 3.16
CA GLY A 146 17.49 -8.94 3.15
C GLY A 146 17.28 -8.35 1.77
N HIS A 147 16.74 -9.15 0.84
CA HIS A 147 16.53 -8.74 -0.55
C HIS A 147 15.24 -7.92 -0.65
N ILE A 148 15.34 -6.65 -1.07
CA ILE A 148 14.18 -5.74 -1.13
C ILE A 148 13.76 -5.50 -2.58
N SER A 149 12.47 -5.66 -2.85
CA SER A 149 11.83 -5.29 -4.11
C SER A 149 10.72 -4.25 -3.89
N TYR A 150 10.51 -3.41 -4.90
CA TYR A 150 9.56 -2.30 -4.86
C TYR A 150 8.50 -2.48 -5.94
N TRP A 151 7.24 -2.41 -5.53
CA TRP A 151 6.09 -2.65 -6.40
C TRP A 151 5.16 -1.46 -6.36
N ALA A 152 4.72 -0.95 -7.51
CA ALA A 152 3.78 0.16 -7.58
C ALA A 152 2.94 0.11 -8.86
N LEU A 153 1.86 0.88 -8.94
CA LEU A 153 1.09 1.02 -10.18
C LEU A 153 1.95 1.56 -11.34
N THR A 154 2.95 2.39 -11.04
CA THR A 154 3.85 3.03 -12.00
C THR A 154 5.16 3.41 -11.32
N HIS A 155 6.29 3.29 -12.03
CA HIS A 155 7.61 3.79 -11.61
C HIS A 155 8.12 4.83 -12.62
N PRO A 156 8.04 6.13 -12.32
CA PRO A 156 8.39 7.17 -13.29
C PRO A 156 9.90 7.43 -13.41
N LYS A 157 10.70 6.95 -12.45
CA LYS A 157 12.14 7.21 -12.34
C LYS A 157 12.88 5.91 -12.02
N ASN A 158 14.20 5.97 -12.16
CA ASN A 158 15.11 4.89 -11.76
C ASN A 158 15.23 4.72 -10.24
N THR A 159 14.75 5.69 -9.46
CA THR A 159 14.69 5.59 -8.00
C THR A 159 13.27 5.19 -7.61
N PRO A 160 13.10 4.18 -6.73
CA PRO A 160 11.79 3.76 -6.24
C PRO A 160 11.22 4.84 -5.31
N ASP A 161 10.49 5.79 -5.90
CA ASP A 161 9.91 6.93 -5.19
C ASP A 161 8.40 6.98 -5.41
N PHE A 162 7.66 6.36 -4.48
CA PHE A 162 6.20 6.28 -4.53
C PHE A 162 5.51 7.63 -4.30
N HIS A 163 6.24 8.65 -3.81
CA HIS A 163 5.70 9.99 -3.58
C HIS A 163 5.66 10.84 -4.86
N ASP A 164 6.25 10.38 -5.96
CA ASP A 164 6.13 11.09 -7.24
C ASP A 164 4.67 11.10 -7.70
N ALA A 165 4.16 12.25 -8.12
CA ALA A 165 2.77 12.42 -8.54
C ALA A 165 2.33 11.43 -9.63
N ALA A 166 3.26 10.95 -10.46
CA ALA A 166 2.96 9.93 -11.47
C ALA A 166 2.62 8.55 -10.89
N CYS A 167 3.01 8.25 -9.64
CA CYS A 167 2.66 7.01 -8.93
C CYS A 167 1.19 6.96 -8.48
N PHE A 168 0.52 8.12 -8.41
CA PHE A 168 -0.90 8.28 -8.05
C PHE A 168 -1.79 8.05 -9.29
N ALA A 169 -1.49 6.96 -10.00
CA ALA A 169 -1.88 6.70 -11.39
C ALA A 169 -3.35 6.31 -11.58
N LEU A 170 -4.10 6.08 -10.49
CA LEU A 170 -5.44 5.54 -10.56
C LEU A 170 -6.48 6.58 -10.12
N PRO A 171 -7.26 7.17 -11.04
CA PRO A 171 -8.36 8.07 -10.68
C PRO A 171 -9.34 7.35 -9.75
N LEU A 172 -9.83 8.06 -8.72
CA LEU A 172 -10.63 7.42 -7.66
C LEU A 172 -11.83 6.66 -8.24
N GLY A 173 -12.60 7.28 -9.14
CA GLY A 173 -13.74 6.62 -9.79
C GLY A 173 -13.36 5.34 -10.52
N ALA A 174 -12.18 5.27 -11.16
CA ALA A 174 -11.70 4.09 -11.84
C ALA A 174 -11.17 3.00 -10.89
N ALA A 175 -10.81 3.37 -9.65
CA ALA A 175 -10.30 2.46 -8.62
C ALA A 175 -11.39 1.62 -7.97
N ILE A 176 -12.54 2.24 -7.71
CA ILE A 176 -13.61 1.66 -6.88
C ILE A 176 -14.89 1.35 -7.67
N SER A 177 -14.90 1.61 -8.99
CA SER A 177 -16.05 1.21 -9.84
C SER A 177 -16.25 -0.31 -9.80
N PRO A 178 -17.51 -0.78 -9.78
CA PRO A 178 -17.85 -2.21 -9.79
C PRO A 178 -17.22 -2.99 -10.94
#